data_AF-A0AAD5ITI8-F1
#
_entry.id   AF-A0AAD5ITI8-F1
#
_cell.length_a   1.000
_cell.length_b   1.000
_cell.length_c   1.000
_cell.angle_alpha   90.00
_cell.angle_beta   90.00
_cell.angle_gamma   90.00
#
_symmetry.space_group_name_H-M   'P 1'
#
loop_
_entity.id
_entity.type
_entity.pdbx_description
1 polymer ?
#
loop_
_entity_poly.entity_id
_entity_poly.type
_entity_poly.pdbx_seq_one_letter_code
_entity_poly.pdbx_strand_id
1 'polypeptide(L)'
;MQMRNQLKDSLKTPEEERYSGKITRHDHFDDLTDIDNALNKVPEHLAIEERRRYTESCFGHLLRMDRGMKFSAGIVHRLLIRELHHDGPEDEMRFLLGRHSVRFSKVEFCLITGLKFGELPDTSTYDMVENGIHQRYFEGRDEVEYAELKAVLRIGVFSEQYDAVKLCLLYMLNWILMGLDEREKVPAVYIRFQACVGWPT
;
A
#
# COMPACT_ATOMS: atom_id res chain seq x y z
N MET A 1 21.93 35.75 -5.69
CA MET A 1 22.94 34.87 -5.07
C MET A 1 22.64 34.62 -3.59
N GLN A 2 22.35 35.64 -2.79
CA GLN A 2 21.96 35.51 -1.36
C GLN A 2 20.77 34.58 -1.08
N MET A 3 19.67 34.69 -1.84
CA MET A 3 18.46 33.88 -1.63
C MET A 3 18.68 32.37 -1.84
N ARG A 4 19.66 32.00 -2.68
CA ARG A 4 19.98 30.60 -2.99
C ARG A 4 20.79 29.94 -1.87
N ASN A 5 21.58 30.73 -1.13
CA ASN A 5 22.34 30.26 0.03
C ASN A 5 21.44 30.13 1.27
N GLN A 6 20.54 31.08 1.51
CA GLN A 6 19.56 30.98 2.61
C GLN A 6 18.66 29.72 2.51
N LEU A 7 18.30 29.31 1.28
CA LEU A 7 17.50 28.11 1.05
C LEU A 7 18.28 26.81 1.29
N LYS A 8 19.62 26.82 1.16
CA LYS A 8 20.46 25.65 1.48
C LYS A 8 20.45 25.37 2.98
N ASP A 9 20.53 26.42 3.79
CA ASP A 9 20.54 26.32 5.25
C ASP A 9 19.17 25.91 5.81
N SER A 10 18.11 25.98 5.00
CA SER A 10 16.76 25.54 5.36
C SER A 10 16.49 24.07 5.03
N LEU A 11 17.40 23.38 4.32
CA LEU A 11 17.23 21.95 3.99
C LEU A 11 17.51 21.09 5.21
N LYS A 12 16.70 20.03 5.39
CA LYS A 12 16.86 19.04 6.47
C LYS A 12 18.16 18.25 6.38
N THR A 13 18.64 18.03 5.17
CA THR A 13 19.95 17.41 4.91
C THR A 13 20.75 18.36 4.01
N PRO A 14 21.92 18.82 4.45
CA PRO A 14 22.80 19.66 3.63
C PRO A 14 23.12 19.00 2.29
N GLU A 15 23.33 19.81 1.25
CA GLU A 15 23.61 19.27 -0.09
C GLU A 15 24.92 18.47 -0.13
N GLU A 16 25.85 18.82 0.75
CA GLU A 16 27.18 18.24 0.87
C GLU A 16 27.16 16.87 1.57
N GLU A 17 26.14 16.62 2.40
CA GLU A 17 25.91 15.35 3.10
C GLU A 17 25.02 14.38 2.31
N ARG A 18 24.68 14.73 1.06
CA ARG A 18 23.86 13.88 0.20
C ARG A 18 24.51 12.53 -0.01
N TYR A 19 23.77 11.48 0.32
CA TYR A 19 24.15 10.09 0.14
C TYR A 19 24.66 9.85 -1.29
N SER A 20 25.94 9.44 -1.41
CA SER A 20 26.56 9.03 -2.68
C SER A 20 26.15 7.62 -3.14
N GLY A 21 25.23 6.99 -2.40
CA GLY A 21 24.76 5.63 -2.64
C GLY A 21 23.95 5.49 -3.91
N LYS A 22 24.02 4.31 -4.53
CA LYS A 22 23.12 3.93 -5.62
C LYS A 22 21.71 3.77 -5.05
N ILE A 23 20.77 4.54 -5.57
CA ILE A 23 19.35 4.38 -5.23
C ILE A 23 18.89 3.04 -5.80
N THR A 24 18.63 2.07 -4.93
CA THR A 24 17.97 0.81 -5.27
C THR A 24 16.46 0.96 -5.08
N ARG A 25 15.70 0.10 -5.76
CA ARG A 25 14.25 0.18 -5.85
C ARG A 25 13.65 -1.16 -5.47
N HIS A 26 12.76 -1.13 -4.51
CA HIS A 26 11.86 -2.23 -4.16
C HIS A 26 10.43 -1.69 -4.20
N ASP A 27 9.95 -1.31 -5.40
CA ASP A 27 8.53 -1.07 -5.61
C ASP A 27 7.95 -2.18 -6.47
N HIS A 28 6.70 -2.50 -6.17
CA HIS A 28 5.96 -3.58 -6.81
C HIS A 28 4.78 -3.03 -7.60
N PHE A 29 4.83 -1.77 -8.04
CA PHE A 29 3.68 -1.09 -8.64
C PHE A 29 3.23 -1.73 -9.97
N ASP A 30 4.18 -2.35 -10.68
CA ASP A 30 3.91 -3.13 -11.90
C ASP A 30 3.00 -4.36 -11.62
N ASP A 31 2.99 -4.85 -10.38
CA ASP A 31 2.17 -5.98 -9.94
C ASP A 31 0.72 -5.60 -9.62
N LEU A 32 0.32 -4.32 -9.78
CA LEU A 32 -1.11 -3.95 -9.75
C LEU A 32 -1.94 -4.71 -10.80
N THR A 33 -1.30 -5.16 -11.87
CA THR A 33 -1.94 -6.01 -12.89
C THR A 33 -2.40 -7.36 -12.34
N ASP A 34 -1.75 -7.88 -11.29
CA ASP A 34 -2.18 -9.13 -10.63
C ASP A 34 -3.59 -8.99 -10.02
N ILE A 35 -3.97 -7.79 -9.57
CA ILE A 35 -5.29 -7.50 -9.00
C ILE A 35 -6.36 -7.45 -10.09
N ASP A 36 -6.07 -6.80 -11.22
CA ASP A 36 -6.99 -6.80 -12.36
C ASP A 36 -7.23 -8.23 -12.82
N ASN A 37 -6.15 -9.01 -12.95
CA ASN A 37 -6.21 -10.40 -13.36
C ASN A 37 -7.03 -11.26 -12.39
N ALA A 38 -6.83 -11.08 -11.07
CA ALA A 38 -7.61 -11.77 -10.06
C ALA A 38 -9.11 -11.42 -10.17
N LEU A 39 -9.45 -10.14 -10.20
CA LEU A 39 -10.85 -9.69 -10.32
C LEU A 39 -11.49 -10.12 -11.65
N ASN A 40 -10.71 -10.31 -12.71
CA ASN A 40 -11.18 -10.82 -14.00
C ASN A 40 -11.43 -12.34 -14.01
N LYS A 41 -10.80 -13.10 -13.09
CA LYS A 41 -10.98 -14.55 -12.96
C LYS A 41 -12.15 -14.95 -12.05
N VAL A 42 -12.73 -13.98 -11.32
CA VAL A 42 -13.90 -14.20 -10.49
C VAL A 42 -15.06 -14.75 -11.34
N PRO A 43 -15.76 -15.81 -10.88
CA PRO A 43 -16.93 -16.35 -11.58
C PRO A 43 -17.97 -15.27 -11.89
N GLU A 44 -18.60 -15.34 -13.07
CA GLU A 44 -19.50 -14.29 -13.59
C GLU A 44 -20.63 -13.91 -12.61
N HIS A 45 -21.19 -14.91 -11.91
CA HIS A 45 -22.25 -14.70 -10.92
C HIS A 45 -21.81 -13.91 -9.67
N LEU A 46 -20.51 -13.86 -9.37
CA LEU A 46 -19.93 -13.08 -8.25
C LEU A 46 -19.27 -11.78 -8.72
N ALA A 47 -18.87 -11.70 -10.00
CA ALA A 47 -17.98 -10.67 -10.53
C ALA A 47 -18.50 -9.24 -10.34
N ILE A 48 -19.82 -9.02 -10.43
CA ILE A 48 -20.43 -7.69 -10.26
C ILE A 48 -20.18 -7.17 -8.84
N GLU A 49 -20.54 -7.96 -7.82
CA GLU A 49 -20.43 -7.53 -6.43
C GLU A 49 -18.97 -7.46 -5.96
N GLU A 50 -18.10 -8.35 -6.46
CA GLU A 50 -16.66 -8.34 -6.16
C GLU A 50 -16.01 -7.07 -6.69
N ARG A 51 -16.25 -6.71 -7.96
CA ARG A 51 -15.73 -5.47 -8.53
C ARG A 51 -16.28 -4.23 -7.85
N ARG A 52 -17.59 -4.20 -7.58
CA ARG A 52 -18.22 -3.09 -6.86
C ARG A 52 -17.56 -2.91 -5.50
N ARG A 53 -17.42 -4.00 -4.73
CA ARG A 53 -16.83 -3.98 -3.39
C ARG A 53 -15.37 -3.53 -3.40
N TYR A 54 -14.56 -4.02 -4.36
CA TYR A 54 -13.18 -3.56 -4.48
C TYR A 54 -13.11 -2.06 -4.84
N THR A 55 -13.96 -1.61 -5.77
CA THR A 55 -14.00 -0.22 -6.22
C THR A 55 -14.41 0.75 -5.10
N GLU A 56 -15.26 0.30 -4.17
CA GLU A 56 -15.69 1.08 -3.00
C GLU A 56 -14.67 1.06 -1.85
N SER A 57 -13.64 0.21 -1.92
CA SER A 57 -12.58 0.17 -0.91
C SER A 57 -11.67 1.41 -0.97
N CYS A 58 -10.85 1.61 0.09
CA CYS A 58 -9.84 2.66 0.11
C CYS A 58 -8.85 2.58 -1.08
N PHE A 59 -8.67 1.40 -1.68
CA PHE A 59 -7.76 1.19 -2.81
C PHE A 59 -8.45 1.18 -4.18
N GLY A 60 -9.78 1.38 -4.25
CA GLY A 60 -10.51 1.31 -5.51
C GLY A 60 -10.05 2.35 -6.53
N HIS A 61 -9.58 3.51 -6.08
CA HIS A 61 -9.01 4.54 -6.95
C HIS A 61 -7.71 4.08 -7.64
N LEU A 62 -6.96 3.15 -7.05
CA LEU A 62 -5.72 2.61 -7.62
C LEU A 62 -5.98 1.75 -8.87
N LEU A 63 -7.19 1.17 -9.00
CA LEU A 63 -7.58 0.49 -10.26
C LEU A 63 -7.58 1.44 -11.46
N ARG A 64 -7.79 2.73 -11.24
CA ARG A 64 -7.86 3.74 -12.31
C ARG A 64 -6.49 4.29 -12.71
N MET A 65 -5.42 3.88 -12.03
CA MET A 65 -4.08 4.35 -12.34
C MET A 65 -3.56 3.73 -13.64
N ASP A 66 -2.77 4.48 -14.40
CA ASP A 66 -2.14 3.94 -15.60
C ASP A 66 -1.15 2.82 -15.22
N ARG A 67 -1.33 1.63 -15.79
CA ARG A 67 -0.42 0.48 -15.61
C ARG A 67 0.95 0.71 -16.28
N GLY A 68 1.05 1.69 -17.17
CA GLY A 68 2.30 2.17 -17.74
C GLY A 68 3.09 3.08 -16.81
N MET A 69 2.52 3.51 -15.68
CA MET A 69 3.20 4.40 -14.75
C MET A 69 4.38 3.69 -14.07
N LYS A 70 5.59 4.26 -14.25
CA LYS A 70 6.81 3.73 -13.64
C LYS A 70 7.22 4.57 -12.43
N PHE A 71 7.45 3.90 -11.31
CA PHE A 71 8.05 4.53 -10.15
C PHE A 71 9.49 4.96 -10.45
N SER A 72 9.83 6.20 -10.13
CA SER A 72 11.18 6.73 -10.28
C SER A 72 11.79 7.01 -8.91
N ALA A 73 12.56 6.05 -8.43
CA ALA A 73 13.32 6.19 -7.18
C ALA A 73 14.24 7.42 -7.21
N GLY A 74 14.76 7.77 -8.40
CA GLY A 74 15.53 8.99 -8.60
C GLY A 74 14.74 10.28 -8.39
N ILE A 75 13.46 10.33 -8.78
CA ILE A 75 12.59 11.48 -8.52
C ILE A 75 12.28 11.56 -7.02
N VAL A 76 11.91 10.45 -6.39
CA VAL A 76 11.61 10.42 -4.95
C VAL A 76 12.83 10.82 -4.13
N HIS A 77 14.00 10.27 -4.42
CA HIS A 77 15.24 10.67 -3.77
C HIS A 77 15.52 12.17 -3.94
N ARG A 78 15.36 12.70 -5.17
CA ARG A 78 15.52 14.15 -5.44
C ARG A 78 14.48 15.00 -4.70
N LEU A 79 13.29 14.49 -4.45
CA LEU A 79 12.29 15.16 -3.63
C LEU A 79 12.73 15.17 -2.16
N LEU A 80 13.14 14.02 -1.62
CA LEU A 80 13.56 13.87 -0.22
C LEU A 80 14.76 14.74 0.16
N ILE A 81 15.79 14.86 -0.70
CA ILE A 81 16.93 15.77 -0.46
C ILE A 81 16.57 17.27 -0.51
N ARG A 82 15.31 17.60 -0.83
CA ARG A 82 14.76 18.95 -0.81
C ARG A 82 13.76 19.14 0.33
N GLU A 83 13.70 18.19 1.26
CA GLU A 83 12.95 18.34 2.49
C GLU A 83 13.53 19.51 3.29
N LEU A 84 12.64 20.34 3.81
CA LEU A 84 12.95 21.53 4.58
C LEU A 84 12.89 21.19 6.08
N HIS A 85 13.80 21.76 6.85
CA HIS A 85 13.57 21.90 8.28
C HIS A 85 12.32 22.75 8.51
N HIS A 86 11.47 22.34 9.45
CA HIS A 86 10.34 23.14 9.91
C HIS A 86 10.08 22.87 11.39
N ASP A 87 9.69 23.91 12.11
CA ASP A 87 9.26 23.82 13.53
C ASP A 87 7.76 23.53 13.66
N GLY A 88 7.16 22.98 12.60
CA GLY A 88 5.72 22.67 12.52
C GLY A 88 5.38 21.32 13.15
N PRO A 89 4.12 20.85 13.02
CA PRO A 89 3.71 19.54 13.52
C PRO A 89 4.59 18.41 12.97
N GLU A 90 4.98 17.45 13.80
CA GLU A 90 5.88 16.34 13.43
C GLU A 90 5.34 15.45 12.29
N ASP A 91 4.05 15.54 12.00
CA ASP A 91 3.35 14.75 10.98
C ASP A 91 3.17 15.47 9.64
N GLU A 92 3.98 16.50 9.42
CA GLU A 92 4.07 17.27 8.19
C GLU A 92 5.47 17.16 7.59
N MET A 93 5.57 17.01 6.27
CA MET A 93 6.81 17.16 5.52
C MET A 93 6.68 18.36 4.58
N ARG A 94 7.75 19.16 4.47
CA ARG A 94 7.82 20.29 3.54
C ARG A 94 8.94 20.10 2.55
N PHE A 95 8.66 20.29 1.27
CA PHE A 95 9.64 20.14 0.20
C PHE A 95 9.77 21.43 -0.59
N LEU A 96 11.01 21.82 -0.90
CA LEU A 96 11.28 22.93 -1.81
C LEU A 96 11.22 22.45 -3.27
N LEU A 97 10.17 22.82 -3.99
CA LEU A 97 10.02 22.54 -5.42
C LEU A 97 10.07 23.83 -6.24
N GLY A 98 11.19 24.03 -6.94
CA GLY A 98 11.46 25.26 -7.67
C GLY A 98 11.61 26.44 -6.72
N ARG A 99 10.59 27.30 -6.67
CA ARG A 99 10.51 28.45 -5.74
C ARG A 99 9.38 28.31 -4.72
N HIS A 100 8.71 27.16 -4.69
CA HIS A 100 7.55 26.92 -3.85
C HIS A 100 7.88 25.92 -2.75
N SER A 101 7.43 26.21 -1.54
CA SER A 101 7.36 25.22 -0.46
C SER A 101 6.05 24.46 -0.62
N VAL A 102 6.16 23.15 -0.85
CA VAL A 102 5.01 22.24 -0.96
C VAL A 102 4.92 21.40 0.30
N ARG A 103 3.71 21.20 0.81
CA ARG A 103 3.43 20.43 2.02
C ARG A 103 2.88 19.04 1.67
N PHE A 104 3.31 18.05 2.44
CA PHE A 104 2.70 16.72 2.50
C PHE A 104 2.50 16.34 3.96
N SER A 105 1.26 16.33 4.43
CA SER A 105 0.88 15.96 5.80
C SER A 105 0.00 14.70 5.82
N LYS A 106 -0.43 14.29 7.01
CA LYS A 106 -1.47 13.25 7.17
C LYS A 106 -2.72 13.51 6.34
N VAL A 107 -3.12 14.77 6.16
CA VAL A 107 -4.32 15.10 5.38
C VAL A 107 -4.14 14.69 3.92
N GLU A 108 -3.03 15.10 3.31
CA GLU A 108 -2.71 14.71 1.93
C GLU A 108 -2.51 13.19 1.81
N PHE A 109 -1.87 12.54 2.79
CA PHE A 109 -1.75 11.09 2.83
C PHE A 109 -3.13 10.38 2.85
N CYS A 110 -4.04 10.78 3.73
CA CYS A 110 -5.38 10.20 3.82
C CYS A 110 -6.18 10.41 2.53
N LEU A 111 -6.06 11.60 1.93
CA LEU A 111 -6.77 11.93 0.69
C LEU A 111 -6.29 11.07 -0.49
N ILE A 112 -4.97 10.85 -0.58
CA ILE A 112 -4.37 10.07 -1.67
C ILE A 112 -4.61 8.58 -1.46
N THR A 113 -4.38 8.05 -0.26
CA THR A 113 -4.42 6.60 -0.02
C THR A 113 -5.81 6.07 0.34
N GLY A 114 -6.73 6.95 0.77
CA GLY A 114 -7.99 6.56 1.38
C GLY A 114 -7.85 5.93 2.76
N LEU A 115 -6.63 5.80 3.29
CA LEU A 115 -6.36 5.27 4.62
C LEU A 115 -6.59 6.35 5.67
N LYS A 116 -6.98 5.94 6.88
CA LYS A 116 -7.21 6.83 8.01
C LYS A 116 -6.16 6.58 9.09
N PHE A 117 -5.68 7.65 9.71
CA PHE A 117 -4.92 7.54 10.96
C PHE A 117 -5.90 7.32 12.13
N GLY A 118 -5.47 6.55 13.12
CA GLY A 118 -6.27 6.27 14.32
C GLY A 118 -5.74 5.05 15.05
N GLU A 119 -6.41 4.70 16.14
CA GLU A 119 -6.13 3.45 16.83
C GLU A 119 -6.52 2.27 15.94
N LEU A 120 -5.63 1.28 15.87
CA LEU A 120 -5.98 0.01 15.24
C LEU A 120 -7.08 -0.65 16.09
N PRO A 121 -8.09 -1.27 15.46
CA PRO A 121 -9.06 -2.04 16.22
C PRO A 121 -8.35 -3.13 17.03
N ASP A 122 -8.86 -3.44 18.22
CA ASP A 122 -8.33 -4.53 19.02
C ASP A 122 -8.57 -5.86 18.29
N THR A 123 -7.48 -6.38 17.73
CA THR A 123 -7.49 -7.58 16.91
C THR A 123 -7.34 -8.87 17.70
N SER A 124 -7.14 -8.77 19.02
CA SER A 124 -7.05 -9.94 19.91
C SER A 124 -8.36 -10.75 19.96
N THR A 125 -9.48 -10.12 19.57
CA THR A 125 -10.80 -10.73 19.49
C THR A 125 -11.10 -11.37 18.13
N TYR A 126 -10.24 -11.20 17.12
CA TYR A 126 -10.44 -11.82 15.81
C TYR A 126 -9.87 -13.24 15.81
N ASP A 127 -10.77 -14.19 16.02
CA ASP A 127 -10.45 -15.61 15.89
C ASP A 127 -10.50 -16.08 14.44
N MET A 128 -9.71 -17.11 14.19
CA MET A 128 -9.77 -17.86 12.93
C MET A 128 -11.15 -18.52 12.80
N VAL A 129 -11.93 -18.06 11.82
CA VAL A 129 -13.28 -18.59 11.56
C VAL A 129 -13.21 -19.90 10.78
N GLU A 130 -14.01 -20.89 11.16
CA GLU A 130 -14.17 -22.14 10.39
C GLU A 130 -14.55 -21.84 8.93
N ASN A 131 -13.91 -22.53 7.99
CA ASN A 131 -13.97 -22.20 6.57
C ASN A 131 -13.65 -20.72 6.31
N GLY A 132 -12.62 -20.16 6.95
CA GLY A 132 -12.10 -18.83 6.63
C GLY A 132 -11.15 -18.86 5.42
N ILE A 133 -10.69 -17.67 4.99
CA ILE A 133 -9.66 -17.54 3.94
C ILE A 133 -8.40 -18.35 4.27
N HIS A 134 -7.99 -18.35 5.54
CA HIS A 134 -6.84 -19.13 6.00
C HIS A 134 -6.99 -20.64 5.75
N GLN A 135 -8.17 -21.23 5.97
CA GLN A 135 -8.40 -22.65 5.68
C GLN A 135 -8.53 -22.92 4.19
N ARG A 136 -9.30 -22.10 3.47
CA ARG A 136 -9.56 -22.30 2.04
C ARG A 136 -8.31 -22.16 1.17
N TYR A 137 -7.43 -21.21 1.49
CA TYR A 137 -6.34 -20.83 0.61
C TYR A 137 -4.95 -21.11 1.19
N PHE A 138 -4.85 -21.32 2.51
CA PHE A 138 -3.57 -21.44 3.21
C PHE A 138 -3.51 -22.65 4.16
N GLU A 139 -4.40 -23.64 3.98
CA GLU A 139 -4.41 -24.91 4.74
C GLU A 139 -4.52 -24.72 6.26
N GLY A 140 -5.12 -23.61 6.70
CA GLY A 140 -5.27 -23.30 8.12
C GLY A 140 -4.01 -22.75 8.78
N ARG A 141 -2.96 -22.42 8.01
CA ARG A 141 -1.71 -21.88 8.54
C ARG A 141 -1.86 -20.43 8.99
N ASP A 142 -1.22 -20.11 10.11
CA ASP A 142 -1.13 -18.76 10.68
C ASP A 142 0.07 -17.96 10.12
N GLU A 143 0.99 -18.66 9.45
CA GLU A 143 2.16 -18.09 8.81
C GLU A 143 2.07 -18.33 7.30
N VAL A 144 1.94 -17.24 6.55
CA VAL A 144 1.82 -17.25 5.09
C VAL A 144 2.86 -16.29 4.54
N GLU A 145 3.68 -16.76 3.61
CA GLU A 145 4.64 -15.90 2.91
C GLU A 145 3.94 -15.08 1.82
N TYR A 146 4.50 -13.91 1.48
CA TYR A 146 3.95 -13.11 0.39
C TYR A 146 3.98 -13.82 -0.96
N ALA A 147 4.99 -14.65 -1.20
CA ALA A 147 5.05 -15.51 -2.38
C ALA A 147 3.81 -16.42 -2.49
N GLU A 148 3.32 -16.96 -1.38
CA GLU A 148 2.13 -17.82 -1.34
C GLU A 148 0.85 -17.02 -1.58
N LEU A 149 0.70 -15.85 -0.94
CA LEU A 149 -0.42 -14.94 -1.21
C LEU A 149 -0.50 -14.56 -2.69
N LYS A 150 0.66 -14.22 -3.28
CA LYS A 150 0.79 -13.89 -4.71
C LYS A 150 0.42 -15.07 -5.60
N ALA A 151 0.83 -16.29 -5.23
CA ALA A 151 0.49 -17.50 -5.97
C ALA A 151 -1.02 -17.76 -5.96
N VAL A 152 -1.68 -17.66 -4.80
CA VAL A 152 -3.15 -17.81 -4.68
C VAL A 152 -3.87 -16.79 -5.57
N LEU A 153 -3.46 -15.52 -5.49
CA LEU A 153 -4.05 -14.44 -6.28
C LEU A 153 -3.93 -14.70 -7.78
N ARG A 154 -2.76 -15.18 -8.22
CA ARG A 154 -2.47 -15.50 -9.62
C ARG A 154 -3.18 -16.75 -10.11
N ILE A 155 -3.38 -17.77 -9.28
CA ILE A 155 -4.21 -18.94 -9.63
C ILE A 155 -5.63 -18.44 -9.94
N GLY A 156 -6.19 -17.61 -9.05
CA GLY A 156 -7.45 -16.92 -9.27
C GLY A 156 -8.67 -17.84 -9.25
N VAL A 157 -8.60 -18.93 -8.48
CA VAL A 157 -9.73 -19.83 -8.22
C VAL A 157 -10.31 -19.45 -6.87
N PHE A 158 -11.44 -18.76 -6.87
CA PHE A 158 -12.08 -18.24 -5.66
C PHE A 158 -13.36 -19.02 -5.36
N SER A 159 -13.51 -19.47 -4.12
CA SER A 159 -14.60 -20.36 -3.69
C SER A 159 -15.83 -19.62 -3.17
N GLU A 160 -15.65 -18.50 -2.48
CA GLU A 160 -16.75 -17.76 -1.84
C GLU A 160 -16.83 -16.31 -2.30
N GLN A 161 -18.00 -15.69 -2.09
CA GLN A 161 -18.19 -14.26 -2.34
C GLN A 161 -17.26 -13.42 -1.45
N TYR A 162 -16.63 -12.43 -2.08
CA TYR A 162 -15.64 -11.51 -1.51
C TYR A 162 -14.25 -12.10 -1.27
N ASP A 163 -13.99 -13.35 -1.60
CA ASP A 163 -12.66 -13.94 -1.43
C ASP A 163 -11.62 -13.21 -2.29
N ALA A 164 -11.95 -12.93 -3.54
CA ALA A 164 -11.05 -12.21 -4.44
C ALA A 164 -10.77 -10.81 -3.91
N VAL A 165 -11.80 -10.05 -3.50
CA VAL A 165 -11.63 -8.73 -2.88
C VAL A 165 -10.71 -8.80 -1.67
N LYS A 166 -10.98 -9.69 -0.71
CA LYS A 166 -10.20 -9.79 0.54
C LYS A 166 -8.74 -10.11 0.27
N LEU A 167 -8.46 -11.05 -0.64
CA LEU A 167 -7.09 -11.41 -1.05
C LEU A 167 -6.41 -10.26 -1.82
N CYS A 168 -7.11 -9.57 -2.72
CA CYS A 168 -6.59 -8.39 -3.41
C CYS A 168 -6.25 -7.26 -2.42
N LEU A 169 -7.09 -6.99 -1.42
CA LEU A 169 -6.83 -5.98 -0.39
C LEU A 169 -5.62 -6.36 0.48
N LEU A 170 -5.50 -7.63 0.85
CA LEU A 170 -4.36 -8.14 1.59
C LEU A 170 -3.06 -7.99 0.77
N TYR A 171 -3.12 -8.34 -0.51
CA TYR A 171 -2.00 -8.18 -1.45
C TYR A 171 -1.62 -6.70 -1.62
N MET A 172 -2.60 -5.82 -1.80
CA MET A 172 -2.36 -4.37 -1.90
C MET A 172 -1.64 -3.80 -0.68
N LEU A 173 -2.16 -4.09 0.51
CA LEU A 173 -1.61 -3.55 1.74
C LEU A 173 -0.18 -4.02 1.94
N ASN A 174 0.08 -5.30 1.75
CA ASN A 174 1.34 -5.89 2.17
C ASN A 174 2.42 -5.86 1.09
N TRP A 175 2.06 -6.17 -0.15
CA TRP A 175 3.02 -6.25 -1.24
C TRP A 175 3.21 -4.88 -1.85
N ILE A 176 2.14 -4.25 -2.34
CA ILE A 176 2.24 -3.02 -3.12
C ILE A 176 2.62 -1.81 -2.23
N LEU A 177 1.95 -1.63 -1.09
CA LEU A 177 2.17 -0.44 -0.25
C LEU A 177 3.39 -0.54 0.67
N MET A 178 3.62 -1.70 1.30
CA MET A 178 4.78 -1.83 2.21
C MET A 178 6.09 -2.15 1.47
N GLY A 179 6.04 -2.60 0.22
CA GLY A 179 7.25 -2.85 -0.59
C GLY A 179 8.15 -3.95 -0.01
N LEU A 180 7.56 -4.93 0.67
CA LEU A 180 8.29 -5.98 1.39
C LEU A 180 8.91 -7.02 0.44
N ASP A 181 9.87 -7.78 0.94
CA ASP A 181 10.47 -8.92 0.22
C ASP A 181 9.47 -10.09 0.16
N GLU A 182 9.51 -10.90 -0.90
CA GLU A 182 8.55 -11.98 -1.12
C GLU A 182 8.60 -13.08 -0.05
N ARG A 183 9.73 -13.19 0.65
CA ARG A 183 9.99 -14.14 1.74
C ARG A 183 9.48 -13.66 3.09
N GLU A 184 9.10 -12.39 3.17
CA GLU A 184 8.49 -11.85 4.39
C GLU A 184 7.11 -12.47 4.62
N LYS A 185 6.73 -12.56 5.89
CA LYS A 185 5.47 -13.17 6.30
C LYS A 185 4.36 -12.11 6.32
N VAL A 186 3.20 -12.47 5.80
CA VAL A 186 1.96 -11.72 6.03
C VAL A 186 1.70 -11.72 7.54
N PRO A 187 1.52 -10.55 8.17
CA PRO A 187 1.15 -10.48 9.57
C PRO A 187 -0.14 -11.28 9.85
N ALA A 188 -0.08 -12.22 10.81
CA ALA A 188 -1.19 -13.11 11.14
C ALA A 188 -2.50 -12.35 11.44
N VAL A 189 -2.38 -11.16 12.03
CA VAL A 189 -3.50 -10.25 12.28
C VAL A 189 -4.29 -9.90 11.02
N TYR A 190 -3.63 -9.74 9.87
CA TYR A 190 -4.32 -9.40 8.62
C TYR A 190 -5.06 -10.59 8.02
N ILE A 191 -4.51 -11.80 8.18
CA ILE A 191 -5.17 -13.04 7.78
C ILE A 191 -6.43 -13.27 8.65
N ARG A 192 -6.33 -13.03 9.96
CA ARG A 192 -7.44 -13.12 10.91
C ARG A 192 -8.51 -12.05 10.67
N PHE A 193 -8.11 -10.81 10.42
CA PHE A 193 -9.03 -9.69 10.16
C PHE A 193 -9.96 -9.95 8.96
N GLN A 194 -9.46 -10.53 7.87
CA GLN A 194 -10.27 -10.85 6.69
C GLN A 194 -11.31 -11.97 6.94
N ALA A 195 -11.17 -12.73 8.04
CA ALA A 195 -12.12 -13.77 8.43
C ALA A 195 -13.33 -13.22 9.20
N CYS A 196 -13.21 -12.10 9.93
CA CYS A 196 -14.24 -11.63 10.86
C CYS A 196 -15.12 -10.47 10.36
N VAL A 197 -14.68 -9.68 9.38
CA VAL A 197 -15.38 -8.43 9.06
C VAL A 197 -16.45 -8.65 7.97
N GLY A 198 -17.72 -8.69 8.41
CA GLY A 198 -18.81 -8.16 7.60
C GLY A 198 -18.57 -6.66 7.46
N TRP A 199 -18.16 -6.22 6.27
CA TRP A 199 -17.80 -4.82 6.04
C TRP A 199 -18.99 -3.91 6.36
N PRO A 200 -18.83 -2.87 7.20
CA PRO A 200 -19.87 -1.88 7.39
C PRO A 200 -20.08 -1.16 6.05
N THR A 201 -21.33 -1.19 5.58
CA THR A 201 -21.85 -0.36 4.48
C THR A 201 -21.73 1.12 4.79
#